data_AF-A0A3A4ZT50-F1
#
_entry.id   AF-A0A3A4ZT50-F1
#
_cell.length_a   1.000
_cell.length_b   1.000
_cell.length_c   1.000
_cell.angle_alpha   90.00
_cell.angle_beta   90.00
_cell.angle_gamma   90.00
#
_symmetry.space_group_name_H-M   'P 1'
#
loop_
_entity.id
_entity.type
_entity.pdbx_description
1 polymer ?
#
loop_
_entity_poly.entity_id
_entity_poly.type
_entity_poly.pdbx_seq_one_letter_code
_entity_poly.pdbx_strand_id
1 'polypeptide(L)'
;MVLFRLKRIDWPKSVVGANGKRYRRGCELIAEPGSIRRPSGRDHARLSAAKYIGAILYFDNATGQRVWYGGVPPEPKNSVGIGASDRRLFVSLKPYRADNTGRELAKPEAELIDNFVSWLGGAPERYMRGRLNRVSLCVDLFIRSANLLIEAKSHTDRDSIRYAVGQLYDYRSFFARPPRLAVLLPERPTPSILRFLRGRRIHCIWETGAGLFGDSAGGAMTRALRRVAKGVTEKS
;
A
#
# COMPACT_ATOMS: atom_id res chain seq x y z
N MET A 1 -4.85 6.80 -17.48
CA MET A 1 -3.80 7.75 -17.01
C MET A 1 -3.93 9.00 -17.82
N VAL A 2 -4.03 10.13 -17.14
CA VAL A 2 -4.12 11.45 -17.75
C VAL A 2 -2.97 12.27 -17.20
N LEU A 3 -2.29 13.00 -18.07
CA LEU A 3 -1.26 13.96 -17.68
C LEU A 3 -1.87 15.34 -17.67
N PHE A 4 -1.46 16.15 -16.71
CA PHE A 4 -1.83 17.55 -16.62
C PHE A 4 -0.73 18.33 -15.92
N ARG A 5 -0.69 19.64 -16.18
CA ARG A 5 0.12 20.55 -15.38
C ARG A 5 -0.72 20.99 -14.20
N LEU A 6 -0.22 20.75 -12.99
CA LEU A 6 -0.93 21.12 -11.78
C LEU A 6 -0.79 22.62 -11.55
N LYS A 7 -1.91 23.35 -11.59
CA LYS A 7 -1.95 24.78 -11.29
C LYS A 7 -1.98 25.01 -9.78
N ARG A 8 -2.87 24.31 -9.07
CA ARG A 8 -2.96 24.33 -7.60
C ARG A 8 -3.74 23.14 -7.04
N ILE A 9 -3.63 22.94 -5.74
CA ILE A 9 -4.40 21.95 -4.98
C ILE A 9 -5.31 22.70 -4.01
N ASP A 10 -6.62 22.50 -4.13
CA ASP A 10 -7.57 23.00 -3.14
C ASP A 10 -7.84 21.91 -2.11
N TRP A 11 -7.38 22.11 -0.86
CA TRP A 11 -7.57 21.18 0.25
C TRP A 11 -7.64 21.95 1.59
N PRO A 12 -8.47 21.53 2.56
CA PRO A 12 -9.44 20.42 2.49
C PRO A 12 -10.76 20.83 1.83
N LYS A 13 -11.32 19.96 0.99
CA LYS A 13 -12.64 20.15 0.37
C LYS A 13 -13.48 18.87 0.43
N SER A 14 -14.80 19.03 0.49
CA SER A 14 -15.71 17.93 0.21
C SER A 14 -15.77 17.72 -1.30
N VAL A 15 -15.50 16.50 -1.78
CA VAL A 15 -15.48 16.18 -3.22
C VAL A 15 -16.44 15.04 -3.52
N VAL A 16 -16.97 14.98 -4.75
CA VAL A 16 -17.71 13.83 -5.26
C VAL A 16 -16.75 13.01 -6.11
N GLY A 17 -16.51 11.76 -5.74
CA GLY A 17 -15.66 10.86 -6.50
C GLY A 17 -16.32 10.43 -7.80
N ALA A 18 -15.53 9.87 -8.72
CA ALA A 18 -16.02 9.34 -9.99
C ALA A 18 -17.02 8.18 -9.85
N ASN A 19 -17.16 7.62 -8.64
CA ASN A 19 -18.19 6.65 -8.27
C ASN A 19 -19.50 7.29 -7.79
N GLY A 20 -19.64 8.61 -7.89
CA GLY A 20 -20.80 9.36 -7.38
C GLY A 20 -20.84 9.53 -5.86
N LYS A 21 -19.92 8.93 -5.10
CA LYS A 21 -19.88 9.04 -3.64
C LYS A 21 -19.24 10.35 -3.20
N ARG A 22 -19.79 10.99 -2.17
CA ARG A 22 -19.22 12.19 -1.55
C ARG A 22 -18.15 11.82 -0.51
N TYR A 23 -17.04 12.56 -0.49
CA TYR A 23 -15.91 12.39 0.42
C TYR A 23 -15.69 13.70 1.19
N ARG A 24 -15.84 13.69 2.52
CA ARG A 24 -15.75 14.89 3.38
C ARG A 24 -14.33 15.45 3.55
N ARG A 25 -13.30 14.66 3.22
CA ARG A 25 -11.87 15.03 3.31
C ARG A 25 -11.14 14.72 2.00
N GLY A 26 -11.57 15.37 0.93
CA GLY A 26 -10.94 15.28 -0.38
C GLY A 26 -10.03 16.47 -0.69
N CYS A 27 -9.44 16.42 -1.89
CA CYS A 27 -8.77 17.55 -2.52
C CYS A 27 -9.29 17.69 -3.96
N GLU A 28 -9.37 18.92 -4.45
CA GLU A 28 -9.54 19.19 -5.87
C GLU A 28 -8.16 19.54 -6.46
N LEU A 29 -7.77 18.80 -7.49
CA LEU A 29 -6.56 19.08 -8.24
C LEU A 29 -6.95 19.95 -9.43
N ILE A 30 -6.54 21.22 -9.40
CA ILE A 30 -6.86 22.16 -10.47
C ILE A 30 -5.71 22.14 -11.48
N ALA A 31 -6.00 21.65 -12.68
CA ALA A 31 -5.07 21.64 -13.80
C ALA A 31 -4.99 23.02 -14.47
N GLU A 32 -3.87 23.32 -15.11
CA GLU A 32 -3.80 24.42 -16.07
C GLU A 32 -4.78 24.14 -17.23
N PRO A 33 -5.58 25.14 -17.67
CA PRO A 33 -6.46 24.98 -18.83
C PRO A 33 -5.69 24.44 -20.05
N GLY A 34 -6.27 23.46 -20.75
CA GLY A 34 -5.65 22.83 -21.92
C GLY A 34 -4.47 21.89 -21.64
N SER A 35 -4.02 21.74 -20.39
CA SER A 35 -2.90 20.85 -20.06
C SER A 35 -3.28 19.38 -19.94
N ILE A 36 -4.58 19.08 -19.80
CA ILE A 36 -5.12 17.73 -19.63
C ILE A 36 -5.01 16.98 -20.94
N ARG A 37 -4.19 15.94 -20.99
CA ARG A 37 -4.01 15.11 -22.19
C ARG A 37 -3.69 13.66 -21.87
N ARG A 38 -3.88 12.80 -22.87
CA ARG A 38 -3.40 11.41 -22.80
C ARG A 38 -1.86 11.39 -22.90
N PRO A 39 -1.20 10.48 -22.17
CA PRO A 39 0.23 10.22 -22.33
C PRO A 39 0.54 9.75 -23.75
N SER A 40 1.66 10.21 -24.28
CA SER A 40 2.28 9.76 -25.53
C SER A 40 3.53 8.93 -25.24
N GLY A 41 4.03 8.19 -26.24
CA GLY A 41 5.24 7.35 -26.08
C GLY A 41 6.46 8.13 -25.56
N ARG A 42 6.57 9.43 -25.87
CA ARG A 42 7.68 10.31 -25.44
C ARG A 42 7.59 10.76 -23.98
N ASP A 43 6.45 10.59 -23.32
CA ASP A 43 6.27 11.06 -21.93
C ASP A 43 6.91 10.12 -20.90
N HIS A 44 7.07 8.84 -21.23
CA HIS A 44 7.65 7.85 -20.32
C HIS A 44 9.06 8.21 -19.85
N ALA A 45 9.87 8.84 -20.71
CA ALA A 45 11.21 9.30 -20.36
C ALA A 45 11.23 10.66 -19.61
N ARG A 46 10.16 11.46 -19.71
CA ARG A 46 10.10 12.83 -19.15
C ARG A 46 9.46 12.89 -17.76
N LEU A 47 8.62 11.91 -17.42
CA LEU A 47 7.96 11.84 -16.11
C LEU A 47 8.94 11.59 -14.93
N SER A 48 10.15 11.11 -15.20
CA SER A 48 11.20 10.96 -14.18
C SER A 48 11.88 12.28 -13.80
N ALA A 49 11.74 13.34 -14.63
CA ALA A 49 12.55 14.56 -14.53
C ALA A 49 11.76 15.85 -14.22
N ALA A 50 10.42 15.85 -14.21
CA ALA A 50 9.62 17.07 -14.16
C ALA A 50 9.00 17.35 -12.77
N LYS A 51 9.25 18.55 -12.22
CA LYS A 51 8.67 19.04 -10.95
C LYS A 51 7.18 19.40 -11.01
N TYR A 52 6.58 19.56 -12.20
CA TYR A 52 5.23 20.14 -12.37
C TYR A 52 4.26 19.30 -13.22
N ILE A 53 4.63 18.10 -13.65
CA ILE A 53 3.74 17.19 -14.40
C ILE A 53 3.13 16.19 -13.43
N GLY A 54 1.81 16.26 -13.25
CA GLY A 54 1.04 15.30 -12.48
C GLY A 54 0.55 14.16 -13.36
N ALA A 55 0.59 12.93 -12.83
CA ALA A 55 -0.07 11.77 -13.42
C ALA A 55 -1.01 11.16 -12.38
N ILE A 56 -2.31 11.09 -12.70
CA ILE A 56 -3.27 10.35 -11.87
C ILE A 56 -3.48 8.96 -12.50
N LEU A 57 -3.17 7.95 -11.70
CA LEU A 57 -3.50 6.56 -11.97
C LEU A 57 -4.73 6.20 -11.15
N TYR A 58 -5.78 5.75 -11.83
CA TYR A 58 -6.93 5.16 -11.18
C TYR A 58 -6.64 3.70 -10.91
N PHE A 59 -6.97 3.23 -9.72
CA PHE A 59 -6.87 1.82 -9.35
C PHE A 59 -8.20 1.37 -8.77
N ASP A 60 -8.63 0.19 -9.17
CA ASP A 60 -9.76 -0.49 -8.54
C ASP A 60 -9.34 -0.92 -7.13
N ASN A 61 -10.16 -0.61 -6.13
CA ASN A 61 -9.79 -0.80 -4.74
C ASN A 61 -9.85 -2.28 -4.29
N ALA A 62 -10.68 -3.09 -4.95
CA ALA A 62 -10.86 -4.50 -4.60
C ALA A 62 -9.74 -5.37 -5.18
N THR A 63 -9.33 -5.08 -6.41
CA THR A 63 -8.35 -5.84 -7.18
C THR A 63 -6.95 -5.23 -7.14
N GLY A 64 -6.83 -3.94 -6.83
CA GLY A 64 -5.58 -3.18 -6.93
C GLY A 64 -5.12 -2.95 -8.38
N GLN A 65 -5.92 -3.35 -9.37
CA GLN A 65 -5.59 -3.20 -10.79
C GLN A 65 -5.84 -1.77 -11.27
N ARG A 66 -5.12 -1.36 -12.31
CA ARG A 66 -5.26 -0.03 -12.90
C ARG A 66 -6.54 0.07 -13.72
N VAL A 67 -7.36 1.07 -13.42
CA VAL A 67 -8.58 1.39 -14.17
C VAL A 67 -8.25 2.36 -15.30
N TRP A 68 -8.76 2.05 -16.50
CA TRP A 68 -8.65 2.90 -17.68
C TRP A 68 -10.01 3.51 -17.97
N TYR A 69 -10.05 4.84 -18.11
CA TYR A 69 -11.27 5.57 -18.45
C TYR A 69 -11.31 5.82 -19.98
N GLY A 70 -12.39 5.40 -20.64
CA GLY A 70 -12.62 5.64 -22.08
C GLY A 70 -12.14 4.55 -23.05
N GLY A 71 -12.27 3.26 -22.68
CA GLY A 71 -12.02 2.12 -23.56
C GLY A 71 -10.61 1.51 -23.48
N VAL A 72 -10.45 0.41 -24.24
CA VAL A 72 -9.34 -0.58 -24.26
C VAL A 72 -7.96 0.03 -23.97
N PRO A 73 -7.11 -0.63 -23.14
CA PRO A 73 -5.74 -0.18 -22.91
C PRO A 73 -5.04 0.11 -24.25
N PRO A 74 -4.33 1.25 -24.40
CA PRO A 74 -3.62 1.53 -25.63
C PRO A 74 -2.61 0.40 -25.87
N GLU A 75 -2.78 -0.33 -26.98
CA GLU A 75 -1.76 -1.25 -27.43
C GLU A 75 -0.46 -0.47 -27.66
N PRO A 76 0.68 -0.96 -27.15
CA PRO A 76 1.94 -0.25 -27.26
C PRO A 76 2.40 -0.27 -28.72
N LYS A 77 2.07 0.79 -29.47
CA LYS A 77 2.73 1.09 -30.74
C LYS A 77 4.14 1.59 -30.43
N ASN A 78 5.13 0.76 -30.79
CA ASN A 78 6.58 0.96 -30.66
C ASN A 78 7.19 0.54 -29.31
N SER A 79 7.16 -0.77 -29.02
CA SER A 79 8.14 -1.38 -28.12
C SER A 79 9.45 -1.62 -28.87
N VAL A 80 10.41 -0.70 -28.73
CA VAL A 80 11.83 -1.10 -28.79
C VAL A 80 12.00 -2.19 -27.74
N GLY A 81 12.53 -3.34 -28.15
CA GLY A 81 12.48 -4.62 -27.45
C GLY A 81 12.86 -4.57 -25.97
N ILE A 82 11.86 -4.37 -25.12
CA ILE A 82 11.82 -4.90 -23.75
C ILE A 82 10.51 -5.67 -23.71
N GLY A 83 10.63 -7.00 -23.71
CA GLY A 83 9.54 -7.94 -23.94
C GLY A 83 8.29 -7.64 -23.11
N ALA A 84 7.13 -7.83 -23.76
CA ALA A 84 5.78 -7.63 -23.25
C ALA A 84 5.35 -8.61 -22.12
N SER A 85 6.31 -9.15 -21.35
CA SER A 85 6.06 -10.12 -20.27
C SER A 85 6.14 -9.52 -18.85
N ASP A 86 6.56 -8.26 -18.67
CA ASP A 86 7.07 -7.79 -17.37
C ASP A 86 6.20 -6.77 -16.58
N ARG A 87 4.87 -6.82 -16.75
CA ARG A 87 3.94 -5.95 -15.98
C ARG A 87 2.88 -6.70 -15.17
N ARG A 88 2.98 -8.02 -15.06
CA ARG A 88 2.30 -8.75 -13.97
C ARG A 88 2.94 -8.25 -12.67
N LEU A 89 2.15 -8.12 -11.60
CA LEU A 89 2.72 -7.90 -10.26
C LEU A 89 3.95 -8.81 -10.12
N PHE A 90 5.13 -8.22 -9.89
CA PHE A 90 6.29 -9.01 -9.50
C PHE A 90 6.03 -9.71 -8.15
N VAL A 91 4.88 -9.46 -7.53
CA VAL A 91 4.37 -10.12 -6.34
C VAL A 91 3.25 -11.08 -6.70
N SER A 92 3.47 -12.38 -6.51
CA SER A 92 2.39 -13.37 -6.47
C SER A 92 1.70 -13.30 -5.12
N LEU A 93 0.49 -12.74 -5.07
CA LEU A 93 -0.29 -12.60 -3.85
C LEU A 93 -1.23 -13.80 -3.66
N LYS A 94 -1.14 -14.49 -2.52
CA LYS A 94 -2.07 -15.54 -2.09
C LYS A 94 -2.80 -15.11 -0.82
N PRO A 95 -4.06 -15.55 -0.58
CA PRO A 95 -4.72 -15.34 0.70
C PRO A 95 -3.84 -15.83 1.83
N TYR A 96 -3.76 -15.05 2.90
CA TYR A 96 -3.04 -15.42 4.10
C TYR A 96 -3.74 -16.63 4.74
N ARG A 97 -2.95 -17.64 5.09
CA ARG A 97 -3.38 -18.76 5.92
C ARG A 97 -2.22 -19.13 6.84
N ALA A 98 -2.54 -19.43 8.10
CA ALA A 98 -1.56 -19.82 9.12
C ALA A 98 -0.72 -21.05 8.70
N ASP A 99 -1.31 -21.95 7.90
CA ASP A 99 -0.68 -23.18 7.40
C ASP A 99 0.22 -22.99 6.17
N ASN A 100 0.16 -21.83 5.49
CA ASN A 100 0.84 -21.58 4.21
C ASN A 100 1.90 -20.49 4.33
N THR A 101 2.62 -20.46 5.44
CA THR A 101 3.60 -19.42 5.71
C THR A 101 4.83 -19.50 4.79
N GLY A 102 5.19 -20.65 4.21
CA GLY A 102 6.05 -20.80 3.01
C GLY A 102 7.48 -20.21 3.06
N ARG A 103 7.81 -19.44 4.10
CA ARG A 103 9.10 -19.03 4.62
C ARG A 103 9.07 -19.60 6.04
N GLU A 104 10.17 -20.16 6.54
CA GLU A 104 10.36 -20.26 7.99
C GLU A 104 10.37 -18.82 8.53
N LEU A 105 9.20 -18.22 8.69
CA LEU A 105 9.06 -17.16 9.67
C LEU A 105 9.53 -17.78 10.97
N ALA A 106 10.34 -17.04 11.72
CA ALA A 106 10.58 -17.46 13.09
C ALA A 106 9.21 -17.65 13.73
N LYS A 107 9.00 -18.78 14.44
CA LYS A 107 7.71 -19.10 15.07
C LYS A 107 7.03 -17.88 15.75
N PRO A 108 7.76 -16.99 16.45
CA PRO A 108 7.17 -15.80 17.06
C PRO A 108 6.60 -14.77 16.07
N GLU A 109 7.18 -14.61 14.88
CA GLU A 109 6.67 -13.68 13.87
C GLU A 109 5.40 -14.20 13.21
N ALA A 110 5.33 -15.50 12.94
CA ALA A 110 4.12 -16.13 12.42
C ALA A 110 2.96 -16.01 13.41
N GLU A 111 3.21 -16.33 14.69
CA GLU A 111 2.23 -16.22 15.76
C GLU A 111 1.74 -14.77 15.94
N LEU A 112 2.65 -13.80 15.90
CA LEU A 112 2.29 -12.39 15.97
C LEU A 112 1.38 -11.95 14.81
N ILE A 113 1.64 -12.42 13.59
CA ILE A 113 0.79 -12.15 12.43
C ILE A 113 -0.58 -12.83 12.61
N ASP A 114 -0.61 -14.08 13.06
CA ASP A 114 -1.85 -14.83 13.30
C ASP A 114 -2.72 -14.13 14.35
N ASN A 115 -2.14 -13.73 15.47
CA ASN A 115 -2.81 -12.96 16.51
C ASN A 115 -3.36 -11.64 15.97
N PHE A 116 -2.58 -10.94 15.14
CA PHE A 116 -3.02 -9.68 14.54
C PHE A 116 -4.16 -9.86 13.53
N VAL A 117 -4.08 -10.85 12.65
CA VAL A 117 -5.11 -11.16 11.64
C VAL A 117 -6.39 -11.64 12.33
N SER A 118 -6.28 -12.53 13.32
CA SER A 118 -7.39 -12.99 14.16
C SER A 118 -8.07 -11.81 14.86
N TRP A 119 -7.29 -10.94 15.48
CA TRP A 119 -7.80 -9.74 16.13
C TRP A 119 -8.54 -8.82 15.14
N LEU A 120 -7.99 -8.55 13.96
CA LEU A 120 -8.65 -7.74 12.93
C LEU A 120 -10.00 -8.34 12.48
N GLY A 121 -10.06 -9.67 12.38
CA GLY A 121 -11.23 -10.45 11.95
C GLY A 121 -11.53 -10.29 10.46
N GLY A 122 -12.71 -10.74 10.01
CA GLY A 122 -13.13 -10.59 8.61
C GLY A 122 -12.59 -11.67 7.66
N ALA A 123 -12.89 -11.51 6.37
CA ALA A 123 -12.67 -12.56 5.37
C ALA A 123 -11.18 -12.74 5.02
N PRO A 124 -10.65 -13.99 4.93
CA PRO A 124 -9.23 -14.28 4.70
C PRO A 124 -8.63 -13.63 3.44
N GLU A 125 -9.43 -13.39 2.40
CA GLU A 125 -9.00 -12.86 1.10
C GLU A 125 -8.54 -11.39 1.18
N ARG A 126 -8.77 -10.74 2.32
CA ARG A 126 -8.34 -9.36 2.60
C ARG A 126 -6.89 -9.30 3.05
N TYR A 127 -6.39 -10.41 3.57
CA TYR A 127 -5.04 -10.61 4.06
C TYR A 127 -4.30 -11.38 3.01
N MET A 128 -3.24 -10.81 2.47
CA MET A 128 -2.47 -11.44 1.41
C MET A 128 -1.05 -11.65 1.88
N ARG A 129 -0.47 -12.78 1.51
CA ARG A 129 0.97 -12.99 1.53
C ARG A 129 1.51 -12.85 0.12
N GLY A 130 2.66 -12.19 -0.04
CA GLY A 130 3.25 -11.96 -1.35
C GLY A 130 4.56 -12.71 -1.51
N ARG A 131 4.72 -13.49 -2.58
CA ARG A 131 6.04 -13.94 -3.03
C ARG A 131 6.53 -13.02 -4.13
N LEU A 132 7.69 -12.43 -3.94
CA LEU A 132 8.38 -11.62 -4.94
C LEU A 132 9.03 -12.56 -5.95
N ASN A 133 8.42 -12.63 -7.13
CA ASN A 133 8.89 -13.39 -8.28
C ASN A 133 10.31 -12.92 -8.64
N ARG A 134 11.18 -13.86 -9.05
CA ARG A 134 12.61 -13.66 -9.41
C ARG A 134 13.61 -13.46 -8.27
N VAL A 135 13.19 -13.03 -7.08
CA VAL A 135 14.12 -12.79 -5.95
C VAL A 135 13.87 -13.69 -4.74
N SER A 136 12.89 -14.60 -4.81
CA SER A 136 12.56 -15.57 -3.75
C SER A 136 12.30 -14.94 -2.37
N LEU A 137 11.93 -13.66 -2.33
CA LEU A 137 11.57 -12.95 -1.11
C LEU A 137 10.07 -13.08 -0.85
N CYS A 138 9.69 -13.14 0.42
CA CYS A 138 8.29 -13.15 0.82
C CYS A 138 7.98 -11.92 1.66
N VAL A 139 6.88 -11.26 1.32
CA VAL A 139 6.21 -10.28 2.16
C VAL A 139 5.46 -11.02 3.27
N ASP A 140 5.54 -10.53 4.49
CA ASP A 140 4.85 -11.12 5.64
C ASP A 140 3.34 -10.96 5.55
N LEU A 141 2.87 -9.71 5.42
CA LEU A 141 1.44 -9.42 5.32
C LEU A 141 1.16 -8.19 4.44
N PHE A 142 0.19 -8.32 3.55
CA PHE A 142 -0.33 -7.24 2.72
C PHE A 142 -1.85 -7.17 2.84
N ILE A 143 -2.37 -6.03 3.33
CA ILE A 143 -3.80 -5.78 3.44
C ILE A 143 -4.25 -5.01 2.20
N ARG A 144 -4.88 -5.71 1.25
CA ARG A 144 -5.19 -5.16 -0.08
C ARG A 144 -6.13 -3.96 -0.02
N SER A 145 -7.19 -4.06 0.76
CA SER A 145 -8.21 -3.01 0.92
C SER A 145 -7.67 -1.70 1.53
N ALA A 146 -6.59 -1.79 2.28
CA ALA A 146 -5.90 -0.64 2.88
C ALA A 146 -4.66 -0.21 2.08
N ASN A 147 -4.29 -0.96 1.03
CA ASN A 147 -3.01 -0.85 0.32
C ASN A 147 -1.83 -0.71 1.29
N LEU A 148 -1.76 -1.63 2.27
CA LEU A 148 -0.85 -1.59 3.40
C LEU A 148 0.05 -2.83 3.40
N LEU A 149 1.36 -2.60 3.33
CA LEU A 149 2.40 -3.60 3.44
C LEU A 149 2.93 -3.61 4.88
N ILE A 150 2.98 -4.79 5.48
CA ILE A 150 3.35 -5.00 6.88
C ILE A 150 4.50 -6.01 6.91
N GLU A 151 5.57 -5.64 7.62
CA GLU A 151 6.66 -6.54 7.98
C GLU A 151 6.57 -6.81 9.49
N ALA A 152 6.58 -8.08 9.90
CA ALA A 152 6.57 -8.46 11.30
C ALA A 152 8.00 -8.64 11.80
N LYS A 153 8.23 -8.29 13.07
CA LYS A 153 9.47 -8.61 13.78
C LYS A 153 9.15 -9.10 15.17
N SER A 154 9.87 -10.13 15.61
CA SER A 154 9.77 -10.71 16.95
C SER A 154 10.43 -9.85 18.04
N HIS A 155 11.22 -8.83 17.66
CA HIS A 155 11.96 -7.99 18.59
C HIS A 155 11.79 -6.51 18.26
N THR A 156 11.89 -5.67 19.28
CA THR A 156 11.73 -4.21 19.20
C THR A 156 13.05 -3.45 19.20
N ASP A 157 14.18 -4.14 19.10
CA ASP A 157 15.51 -3.53 19.08
C ASP A 157 15.79 -2.76 17.76
N ARG A 158 16.80 -1.89 17.80
CA ARG A 158 17.09 -0.98 16.69
C ARG A 158 17.51 -1.72 15.41
N ASP A 159 18.18 -2.86 15.53
CA ASP A 159 18.72 -3.58 14.39
C ASP A 159 17.61 -4.36 13.67
N SER A 160 16.76 -5.05 14.43
CA SER A 160 15.52 -5.66 13.93
C SER A 160 14.66 -4.64 13.17
N ILE A 161 14.51 -3.44 13.72
CA ILE A 161 13.73 -2.37 13.08
C ILE A 161 14.41 -1.84 11.81
N ARG A 162 15.73 -1.64 11.81
CA ARG A 162 16.46 -1.20 10.60
C ARG A 162 16.34 -2.23 9.48
N TYR A 163 16.40 -3.51 9.83
CA TYR A 163 16.23 -4.60 8.89
C TYR A 163 14.80 -4.59 8.28
N ALA A 164 13.78 -4.49 9.13
CA ALA A 164 12.38 -4.39 8.68
C ALA A 164 12.16 -3.19 7.74
N VAL A 165 12.77 -2.04 8.03
CA VAL A 165 12.70 -0.86 7.16
C VAL A 165 13.31 -1.13 5.79
N GLY A 166 14.47 -1.79 5.73
CA GLY A 166 15.11 -2.18 4.47
C GLY A 166 14.21 -3.08 3.64
N GLN A 167 13.68 -4.14 4.26
CA GLN A 167 12.74 -5.07 3.64
C GLN A 167 11.49 -4.36 3.09
N LEU A 168 10.86 -3.49 3.89
CA LEU A 168 9.67 -2.76 3.48
C LEU A 168 9.91 -1.86 2.25
N TYR A 169 11.04 -1.16 2.18
CA TYR A 169 11.37 -0.31 1.04
C TYR A 169 11.73 -1.12 -0.21
N ASP A 170 12.44 -2.23 -0.04
CA ASP A 170 12.75 -3.16 -1.11
C ASP A 170 11.47 -3.74 -1.71
N TYR A 171 10.62 -4.33 -0.87
CA TYR A 171 9.36 -4.97 -1.28
C TYR A 171 8.41 -3.99 -1.95
N ARG A 172 8.33 -2.75 -1.44
CA ARG A 172 7.48 -1.69 -1.99
C ARG A 172 7.74 -1.43 -3.48
N SER A 173 8.96 -1.61 -3.96
CA SER A 173 9.33 -1.38 -5.37
C SER A 173 8.66 -2.36 -6.35
N PHE A 174 8.27 -3.53 -5.86
CA PHE A 174 7.64 -4.59 -6.67
C PHE A 174 6.12 -4.42 -6.83
N PHE A 175 5.51 -3.44 -6.14
CA PHE A 175 4.09 -3.15 -6.25
C PHE A 175 3.82 -2.05 -7.28
N ALA A 176 2.89 -2.31 -8.21
CA ALA A 176 2.48 -1.33 -9.22
C ALA A 176 1.90 -0.03 -8.62
N ARG A 177 1.16 -0.16 -7.51
CA ARG A 177 0.74 0.95 -6.67
C ARG A 177 1.56 0.90 -5.37
N PRO A 178 2.41 1.88 -5.06
CA PRO A 178 3.23 1.83 -3.87
C PRO A 178 2.38 1.72 -2.60
N PRO A 179 2.54 0.66 -1.78
CA PRO A 179 1.80 0.52 -0.52
C PRO A 179 2.25 1.53 0.52
N ARG A 180 1.35 1.81 1.48
CA ARG A 180 1.73 2.34 2.79
C ARG A 180 2.50 1.25 3.53
N LEU A 181 3.39 1.66 4.43
CA LEU A 181 4.28 0.73 5.13
C LEU A 181 3.95 0.70 6.61
N ALA A 182 4.02 -0.48 7.22
CA ALA A 182 3.99 -0.64 8.66
C ALA A 182 4.95 -1.74 9.14
N VAL A 183 5.39 -1.61 10.39
CA VAL A 183 6.04 -2.70 11.14
C VAL A 183 5.06 -3.19 12.20
N LEU A 184 4.94 -4.52 12.35
CA LEU A 184 4.17 -5.18 13.40
C LEU A 184 5.14 -5.76 14.44
N LEU A 185 4.92 -5.43 15.72
CA LEU A 185 5.80 -5.76 16.84
C LEU A 185 5.03 -6.42 18.00
N PRO A 186 5.67 -7.24 18.84
CA PRO A 186 5.02 -7.87 19.99
C PRO A 186 4.75 -6.88 21.13
N GLU A 187 5.43 -5.74 21.16
CA GLU A 187 5.26 -4.73 22.22
C GLU A 187 5.55 -3.32 21.69
N ARG A 188 5.21 -2.31 22.49
CA ARG A 188 5.42 -0.92 22.12
C ARG A 188 6.92 -0.59 22.08
N PRO A 189 7.47 -0.15 20.94
CA PRO A 189 8.88 0.23 20.89
C PRO A 189 9.12 1.58 21.55
N THR A 190 10.40 1.85 21.85
CA THR A 190 10.80 3.10 22.49
C THR A 190 10.41 4.35 21.68
N PRO A 191 10.24 5.52 22.32
CA PRO A 191 9.95 6.77 21.61
C PRO A 191 10.97 7.13 20.52
N SER A 192 12.24 6.74 20.68
CA SER A 192 13.29 6.93 19.68
C SER A 192 13.03 6.14 18.40
N ILE A 193 12.57 4.88 18.53
CA ILE A 193 12.20 4.03 17.40
C ILE A 193 10.93 4.55 16.71
N LEU A 194 9.92 4.95 17.48
CA LEU A 194 8.71 5.56 16.93
C LEU A 194 9.04 6.82 16.11
N ARG A 195 9.95 7.66 16.60
CA ARG A 195 10.42 8.86 15.89
C ARG A 195 11.16 8.50 14.60
N PHE A 196 12.00 7.47 14.63
CA PHE A 196 12.73 6.96 13.47
C PHE A 196 11.81 6.45 12.35
N LEU A 197 10.78 5.66 12.71
CA LEU A 197 9.79 5.15 11.78
C LEU A 197 8.89 6.26 11.23
N ARG A 198 8.44 7.19 12.08
CA ARG A 198 7.64 8.36 11.68
C ARG A 198 8.37 9.22 10.65
N GLY A 199 9.67 9.48 10.85
CA GLY A 199 10.50 10.23 9.89
C GLY A 199 10.57 9.58 8.50
N ARG A 200 10.29 8.27 8.40
CA ARG A 200 10.27 7.49 7.15
C ARG A 200 8.86 7.21 6.65
N ARG A 201 7.82 7.79 7.28
CA ARG A 201 6.41 7.53 6.95
C ARG A 201 6.03 6.04 7.04
N ILE A 202 6.65 5.33 7.97
CA ILE A 202 6.34 3.94 8.28
C ILE A 202 5.52 3.94 9.57
N HIS A 203 4.35 3.29 9.53
CA HIS A 203 3.51 3.10 10.71
C HIS A 203 4.10 2.02 11.61
N CYS A 204 3.81 2.10 12.89
CA CYS A 204 4.15 1.04 13.84
C CYS A 204 2.86 0.55 14.49
N ILE A 205 2.66 -0.77 14.48
CA ILE A 205 1.58 -1.49 15.15
C ILE A 205 2.24 -2.40 16.18
N TRP A 206 1.64 -2.49 17.37
CA TRP A 206 2.15 -3.38 18.41
C TRP A 206 1.02 -4.01 19.21
N GLU A 207 1.28 -5.17 19.81
CA GLU A 207 0.38 -5.76 20.78
C GLU A 207 0.39 -4.93 22.08
N THR A 208 -0.79 -4.60 22.60
CA THR A 208 -0.98 -3.85 23.85
C THR A 208 -1.27 -4.76 25.04
N GLY A 209 -1.24 -6.07 24.84
CA GLY A 209 -1.67 -7.10 25.79
C GLY A 209 -3.10 -7.59 25.56
N ALA A 210 -3.40 -8.78 26.10
CA ALA A 210 -4.70 -9.46 25.97
C ALA A 210 -5.16 -9.66 24.50
N GLY A 211 -4.21 -9.85 23.57
CA GLY A 211 -4.51 -10.00 22.14
C GLY A 211 -5.05 -8.74 21.47
N LEU A 212 -4.88 -7.56 22.08
CA LEU A 212 -5.27 -6.27 21.51
C LEU A 212 -4.08 -5.58 20.83
N PHE A 213 -4.37 -4.73 19.83
CA PHE A 213 -3.33 -4.03 19.07
C PHE A 213 -3.52 -2.50 19.03
N GLY A 214 -2.43 -1.79 19.29
CA GLY A 214 -2.30 -0.34 19.20
C GLY A 214 -1.49 0.09 17.98
N ASP A 215 -1.42 1.41 17.74
CA ASP A 215 -0.58 1.96 16.69
C ASP A 215 -0.02 3.35 17.00
N SER A 216 1.01 3.71 16.25
CA SER A 216 1.73 4.99 16.27
C SER A 216 0.87 6.25 16.02
N ALA A 217 -0.38 6.09 15.59
CA ALA A 217 -1.38 7.15 15.41
C ALA A 217 -2.51 7.10 16.48
N GLY A 218 -2.23 6.55 17.67
CA GLY A 218 -3.19 6.53 18.79
C GLY A 218 -4.37 5.58 18.55
N GLY A 219 -4.12 4.47 17.86
CA GLY A 219 -5.15 3.47 17.54
C GLY A 219 -6.04 3.85 16.35
N ALA A 220 -5.82 5.02 15.73
CA ALA A 220 -6.65 5.47 14.61
C ALA A 220 -6.50 4.55 13.39
N MET A 221 -5.30 4.04 13.16
CA MET A 221 -5.01 3.16 12.03
C MET A 221 -5.59 1.77 12.25
N THR A 222 -5.39 1.15 13.41
CA THR A 222 -5.92 -0.18 13.69
C THR A 222 -7.45 -0.17 13.78
N ARG A 223 -8.07 0.88 14.32
CA ARG A 223 -9.55 1.06 14.26
C ARG A 223 -10.06 1.18 12.82
N ALA A 224 -9.33 1.85 11.93
CA ALA A 224 -9.70 1.93 10.52
C ALA A 224 -9.55 0.57 9.83
N LEU A 225 -8.47 -0.16 10.10
CA LEU A 225 -8.26 -1.52 9.58
C LEU A 225 -9.38 -2.47 10.03
N ARG A 226 -9.78 -2.44 11.31
CA ARG A 226 -10.90 -3.25 11.83
C ARG A 226 -12.24 -2.91 11.15
N ARG A 227 -12.53 -1.63 10.93
CA ARG A 227 -13.76 -1.21 10.22
C ARG A 227 -13.79 -1.78 8.80
N VAL A 228 -12.67 -1.62 8.09
CA VAL A 228 -12.52 -2.19 6.75
C VAL A 228 -12.67 -3.71 6.80
N ALA A 229 -12.00 -4.40 7.72
CA ALA A 229 -12.02 -5.85 7.90
C ALA A 229 -13.41 -6.41 8.21
N LYS A 230 -14.26 -5.69 8.97
CA LYS A 230 -15.65 -6.08 9.26
C LYS A 230 -16.64 -5.75 8.14
N GLY A 231 -16.19 -5.18 7.03
CA GLY A 231 -17.07 -4.78 5.92
C GLY A 231 -17.91 -3.54 6.23
N VAL A 232 -17.64 -2.87 7.36
CA VAL A 232 -18.25 -1.59 7.72
C VAL A 232 -17.56 -0.51 6.89
N THR A 233 -17.95 -0.40 5.63
CA THR A 233 -17.70 0.81 4.86
C THR A 233 -18.50 1.92 5.51
N GLU A 234 -17.85 3.02 5.88
CA GLU A 234 -18.55 4.22 6.34
C GLU A 234 -19.58 4.61 5.27
N LYS A 235 -20.86 4.34 5.55
CA LYS A 235 -21.98 5.07 4.96
C LYS A 235 -21.84 6.51 5.45
N SER A 236 -21.22 7.36 4.63
CA SER A 236 -21.22 8.83 4.75
C SER A 236 -20.66 9.42 3.47
#